data_AF-A0A8S2P6Y1-F1
#
_entry.id   AF-A0A8S2P6Y1-F1
#
_cell.length_a   1.000
_cell.length_b   1.000
_cell.length_c   1.000
_cell.angle_alpha   90.00
_cell.angle_beta   90.00
_cell.angle_gamma   90.00
#
_symmetry.space_group_name_H-M   'P 1'
#
loop_
_entity.id
_entity.type
_entity.pdbx_description
1 polymer ?
#
loop_
_entity_poly.entity_id
_entity_poly.type
_entity_poly.pdbx_seq_one_letter_code
_entity_poly.pdbx_strand_id
1 'polypeptide(L)'
;MCLNLLAAQLKEECDRFISTGDMAKQLPIERNLSLEVLWRNAIVCTRYQPSDVEEIIIQRYLQSPEAGLPFEIIDGDSYHFPHLFLTKVLSSQMASYFSNNRVLIISVLGPQNSGKSTLLNYMFGTFFDIRDGRCTRGIYGSFMKSNRREFDYILLIDTEGLFGVEREDKEFDQALVLLCLAVSHLVIVNMIGEVNESLKTMLTLCADSLKEMGVSRIPQSIVHFVLNQKADLNIQNHKAAIDNIITDLKAFDLSGILNWKHFILYRMHSRKNVAH
;
A
#
# COMPACT_ATOMS: atom_id res chain seq x y z
N MET A 1 -9.27 -25.98 8.42
CA MET A 1 -9.71 -25.37 7.14
C MET A 1 -8.48 -24.68 6.58
N CYS A 2 -7.95 -25.21 5.49
CA CYS A 2 -6.55 -25.05 5.07
C CYS A 2 -6.28 -23.63 4.56
N LEU A 3 -5.08 -23.08 4.82
CA LEU A 3 -4.54 -21.83 4.26
C LEU A 3 -4.98 -21.51 2.81
N ASN A 4 -5.04 -22.55 1.98
CA ASN A 4 -5.41 -22.45 0.57
C ASN A 4 -6.85 -21.96 0.35
N LEU A 5 -7.79 -22.24 1.25
CA LEU A 5 -9.17 -21.75 1.17
C LEU A 5 -9.26 -20.25 1.47
N LEU A 6 -8.43 -19.76 2.39
CA LEU A 6 -8.41 -18.34 2.78
C LEU A 6 -7.70 -17.50 1.72
N ALA A 7 -6.55 -17.97 1.23
CA ALA A 7 -5.86 -17.39 0.08
C ALA A 7 -6.73 -17.45 -1.20
N ALA A 8 -7.53 -18.50 -1.38
CA ALA A 8 -8.49 -18.60 -2.48
C ALA A 8 -9.66 -17.64 -2.30
N GLN A 9 -10.25 -17.50 -1.10
CA GLN A 9 -11.29 -16.51 -0.82
C GLN A 9 -10.80 -15.09 -1.07
N LEU A 10 -9.53 -14.82 -0.78
CA LEU A 10 -8.94 -13.51 -1.03
C LEU A 10 -8.62 -13.27 -2.48
N LYS A 11 -8.07 -14.28 -3.16
CA LYS A 11 -7.90 -14.20 -4.60
C LYS A 11 -9.26 -14.03 -5.28
N GLU A 12 -10.31 -14.69 -4.78
CA GLU A 12 -11.67 -14.55 -5.29
C GLU A 12 -12.27 -13.17 -4.98
N GLU A 13 -12.09 -12.62 -3.78
CA GLU A 13 -12.50 -11.25 -3.48
C GLU A 13 -11.71 -10.25 -4.34
N CYS A 14 -10.38 -10.42 -4.49
CA CYS A 14 -9.50 -9.62 -5.33
C CYS A 14 -9.83 -9.73 -6.82
N ASP A 15 -10.15 -10.91 -7.34
CA ASP A 15 -10.58 -11.11 -8.73
C ASP A 15 -11.91 -10.36 -9.01
N ARG A 16 -12.77 -10.21 -8.00
CA ARG A 16 -13.95 -9.33 -8.07
C ARG A 16 -13.57 -7.84 -8.10
N PHE A 17 -12.39 -7.47 -7.62
CA PHE A 17 -11.87 -6.10 -7.62
C PHE A 17 -11.03 -5.76 -8.87
N ILE A 18 -10.45 -6.71 -9.61
CA ILE A 18 -9.40 -6.42 -10.61
C ILE A 18 -9.83 -6.75 -12.04
N SER A 19 -9.94 -5.73 -12.92
CA SER A 19 -10.15 -6.00 -14.35
C SER A 19 -8.90 -6.59 -14.98
N THR A 20 -9.04 -7.66 -15.79
CA THR A 20 -7.96 -8.29 -16.56
C THR A 20 -7.36 -7.40 -17.66
N GLY A 21 -7.72 -6.11 -17.70
CA GLY A 21 -7.29 -5.14 -18.69
C GLY A 21 -5.79 -4.88 -18.70
N ASP A 22 -5.27 -4.65 -19.90
CA ASP A 22 -3.85 -4.60 -20.32
C ASP A 22 -2.95 -3.53 -19.66
N MET A 23 -3.41 -2.79 -18.64
CA MET A 23 -2.67 -1.65 -18.08
C MET A 23 -1.27 -2.06 -17.58
N ALA A 24 -1.14 -3.24 -16.98
CA ALA A 24 0.09 -3.73 -16.40
C ALA A 24 1.13 -4.29 -17.39
N LYS A 25 0.80 -4.49 -18.68
CA LYS A 25 1.55 -5.45 -19.53
C LYS A 25 2.47 -4.89 -20.60
N GLN A 26 2.56 -3.57 -20.82
CA GLN A 26 3.23 -3.07 -22.03
C GLN A 26 4.16 -1.88 -21.81
N LEU A 27 5.23 -2.03 -21.00
CA LEU A 27 6.38 -1.13 -21.12
C LEU A 27 7.71 -1.90 -21.01
N PRO A 28 8.57 -1.86 -22.04
CA PRO A 28 9.95 -2.31 -21.92
C PRO A 28 10.72 -1.27 -21.10
N ILE A 29 10.88 -1.52 -19.80
CA ILE A 29 11.69 -0.66 -18.93
C ILE A 29 13.17 -0.97 -19.22
N GLU A 30 13.86 -0.05 -19.89
CA GLU A 30 15.32 -0.11 -20.04
C GLU A 30 16.00 -0.05 -18.68
N ARG A 31 16.91 -0.99 -18.40
CA ARG A 31 17.43 -1.33 -17.06
C ARG A 31 18.41 -0.34 -16.43
N ASN A 32 18.61 0.86 -16.96
CA ASN A 32 19.71 1.73 -16.51
C ASN A 32 19.33 2.87 -15.55
N LEU A 33 18.04 3.22 -15.40
CA LEU A 33 17.55 4.20 -14.42
C LEU A 33 16.31 3.67 -13.68
N SER A 34 16.20 3.90 -12.36
CA SER A 34 14.99 3.53 -11.62
C SER A 34 13.85 4.52 -11.90
N LEU A 35 12.60 4.03 -11.89
CA LEU A 35 11.40 4.87 -12.00
C LEU A 35 11.36 5.95 -10.93
N GLU A 36 11.85 5.65 -9.72
CA GLU A 36 12.04 6.59 -8.63
C GLU A 36 12.91 7.80 -9.04
N VAL A 37 14.09 7.56 -9.64
CA VAL A 37 14.99 8.63 -10.06
C VAL A 37 14.35 9.48 -11.16
N LEU A 38 13.66 8.85 -12.11
CA LEU A 38 12.91 9.58 -13.14
C LEU A 38 11.84 10.46 -12.50
N TRP A 39 11.03 9.90 -11.60
CA TRP A 39 9.95 10.59 -10.92
C TRP A 39 10.43 11.81 -10.11
N ARG A 40 11.48 11.63 -9.29
CA ARG A 40 12.08 12.71 -8.50
C ARG A 40 12.67 13.81 -9.38
N ASN A 41 13.32 13.46 -10.49
CA ASN A 41 13.81 14.45 -11.45
C ASN A 41 12.67 15.24 -12.09
N ALA A 42 11.55 14.61 -12.43
CA ALA A 42 10.39 15.30 -12.99
C ALA A 42 9.82 16.36 -12.03
N ILE A 43 9.70 16.00 -10.75
CA ILE A 43 9.24 16.89 -9.68
C ILE A 43 10.15 18.11 -9.55
N VAL A 44 11.47 17.93 -9.65
CA VAL A 44 12.43 19.03 -9.58
C VAL A 44 12.39 19.88 -10.84
N CYS A 45 12.44 19.26 -12.02
CA CYS A 45 12.44 19.97 -13.30
C CYS A 45 11.22 20.87 -13.44
N THR A 46 10.01 20.38 -13.16
CA THR A 46 8.77 21.16 -13.29
C THR A 46 8.74 22.44 -12.47
N ARG A 47 9.54 22.56 -11.39
CA ARG A 47 9.61 23.80 -10.58
C ARG A 47 10.35 24.95 -11.25
N TYR A 48 11.22 24.65 -12.21
CA TYR A 48 12.14 25.63 -12.78
C TYR A 48 11.99 25.77 -14.30
N GLN A 49 11.03 25.07 -14.91
CA GLN A 49 10.82 25.09 -16.35
C GLN A 49 9.71 26.08 -16.75
N PRO A 50 9.80 26.67 -17.96
CA PRO A 50 8.70 27.38 -18.60
C PRO A 50 7.43 26.51 -18.73
N SER A 51 6.26 27.14 -18.76
CA SER A 51 4.96 26.43 -18.71
C SER A 51 4.73 25.41 -19.83
N ASP A 52 5.23 25.68 -21.03
CA ASP A 52 5.18 24.78 -22.19
C ASP A 52 6.01 23.51 -21.97
N VAL A 53 7.20 23.62 -21.38
CA VAL A 53 8.04 22.48 -21.05
C VAL A 53 7.48 21.71 -19.85
N GLU A 54 6.93 22.42 -18.87
CA GLU A 54 6.26 21.82 -17.71
C GLU A 54 5.12 20.89 -18.16
N GLU A 55 4.28 21.35 -19.09
CA GLU A 55 3.16 20.58 -19.62
C GLU A 55 3.65 19.31 -20.32
N ILE A 56 4.68 19.39 -21.18
CA ILE A 56 5.26 18.21 -21.84
C ILE A 56 5.78 17.18 -20.83
N ILE A 57 6.45 17.63 -19.75
CA ILE A 57 6.92 16.75 -18.69
C ILE A 57 5.72 16.07 -18.00
N ILE A 58 4.73 16.84 -17.57
CA ILE A 58 3.52 16.31 -16.91
C ILE A 58 2.84 15.25 -17.79
N GLN A 59 2.65 15.55 -19.07
CA GLN A 59 2.04 14.67 -20.07
C GLN A 59 2.80 13.34 -20.20
N ARG A 60 4.13 13.39 -20.25
CA ARG A 60 4.94 12.19 -20.38
C ARG A 60 4.89 11.32 -19.14
N TYR A 61 4.87 11.92 -17.96
CA TYR A 61 4.82 11.19 -16.69
C TYR A 61 3.43 10.62 -16.39
N LEU A 62 2.37 11.23 -16.90
CA LEU A 62 0.99 10.76 -16.75
C LEU A 62 0.75 9.33 -17.28
N GLN A 63 1.47 8.97 -18.35
CA GLN A 63 1.40 7.63 -18.96
C GLN A 63 1.84 6.53 -17.99
N SER A 64 2.66 6.84 -16.99
CA SER A 64 3.17 5.84 -16.05
C SER A 64 2.11 5.43 -15.01
N PRO A 65 1.46 6.36 -14.27
CA PRO A 65 0.31 6.03 -13.44
C PRO A 65 -0.87 5.43 -14.22
N GLU A 66 -1.13 5.89 -15.46
CA GLU A 66 -2.14 5.26 -16.32
C GLU A 66 -1.81 3.81 -16.65
N ALA A 67 -0.53 3.46 -16.83
CA ALA A 67 -0.09 2.07 -16.99
C ALA A 67 -0.04 1.29 -15.66
N GLY A 68 -0.50 1.88 -14.55
CA GLY A 68 -0.45 1.27 -13.21
C GLY A 68 0.96 1.13 -12.64
N LEU A 69 1.96 1.80 -13.22
CA LEU A 69 3.31 1.82 -12.65
C LEU A 69 3.31 2.59 -11.31
N PRO A 70 4.10 2.13 -10.33
CA PRO A 70 4.22 2.85 -9.08
C PRO A 70 4.77 4.26 -9.26
N PHE A 71 4.24 5.21 -8.50
CA PHE A 71 4.69 6.59 -8.44
C PHE A 71 4.86 7.04 -6.99
N GLU A 72 5.81 7.93 -6.73
CA GLU A 72 6.06 8.43 -5.37
C GLU A 72 5.02 9.49 -4.98
N ILE A 73 4.38 9.29 -3.83
CA ILE A 73 3.44 10.22 -3.19
C ILE A 73 4.19 11.08 -2.17
N ILE A 74 5.00 10.47 -1.30
CA ILE A 74 5.85 11.17 -0.32
C ILE A 74 7.26 10.61 -0.44
N ASP A 75 8.23 11.51 -0.58
CA ASP A 75 9.65 11.16 -0.59
C ASP A 75 10.10 10.75 0.82
N GLY A 76 10.63 9.54 0.98
CA GLY A 76 11.12 9.05 2.27
C GLY A 76 12.42 9.69 2.76
N ASP A 77 13.22 10.32 1.90
CA ASP A 77 14.48 10.95 2.33
C ASP A 77 14.29 12.38 2.82
N SER A 78 13.35 13.11 2.22
CA SER A 78 13.07 14.52 2.57
C SER A 78 11.71 14.74 3.25
N TYR A 79 10.87 13.72 3.33
CA TYR A 79 9.45 13.79 3.73
C TYR A 79 8.66 14.81 2.91
N HIS A 80 9.15 15.13 1.73
CA HIS A 80 8.52 16.10 0.85
C HIS A 80 7.29 15.48 0.20
N PHE A 81 6.14 16.15 0.34
CA PHE A 81 4.92 15.85 -0.39
C PHE A 81 4.79 16.80 -1.60
N PRO A 82 5.12 16.35 -2.84
CA PRO A 82 5.04 17.15 -4.06
C PRO A 82 3.59 17.34 -4.55
N HIS A 83 2.70 17.80 -3.67
CA HIS A 83 1.26 17.88 -3.90
C HIS A 83 0.89 18.73 -5.11
N LEU A 84 1.61 19.81 -5.43
CA LEU A 84 1.34 20.62 -6.63
C LEU A 84 1.58 19.82 -7.92
N PHE A 85 2.71 19.11 -7.99
CA PHE A 85 3.04 18.27 -9.13
C PHE A 85 2.05 17.12 -9.26
N LEU A 86 1.77 16.41 -8.15
CA LEU A 86 0.80 15.31 -8.14
C LEU A 86 -0.60 15.81 -8.51
N THR A 87 -1.01 16.99 -8.04
CA THR A 87 -2.28 17.59 -8.44
C THR A 87 -2.29 17.83 -9.93
N LYS A 88 -1.25 18.43 -10.53
CA LYS A 88 -1.19 18.65 -11.98
C LYS A 88 -1.22 17.34 -12.77
N VAL A 89 -0.45 16.32 -12.37
CA VAL A 89 -0.45 15.00 -13.03
C VAL A 89 -1.82 14.32 -12.90
N LEU A 90 -2.43 14.33 -11.72
CA LEU A 90 -3.70 13.65 -11.48
C LEU A 90 -4.93 14.46 -11.95
N SER A 91 -4.82 15.76 -12.20
CA SER A 91 -5.94 16.63 -12.62
C SER A 91 -5.89 17.07 -14.08
N SER A 92 -4.73 17.11 -14.75
CA SER A 92 -4.64 17.66 -16.12
C SER A 92 -5.27 16.77 -17.18
N GLN A 93 -5.11 15.44 -17.12
CA GLN A 93 -5.77 14.48 -18.01
C GLN A 93 -6.46 13.34 -17.29
N MET A 94 -5.97 12.98 -16.11
CA MET A 94 -6.68 12.04 -15.25
C MET A 94 -7.92 12.67 -14.58
N ALA A 95 -8.22 13.96 -14.81
CA ALA A 95 -9.54 14.50 -14.48
C ALA A 95 -10.66 13.68 -15.11
N SER A 96 -10.56 13.25 -16.38
CA SER A 96 -11.57 12.36 -16.95
C SER A 96 -11.64 10.98 -16.26
N TYR A 97 -10.51 10.53 -15.69
CA TYR A 97 -10.38 9.29 -14.93
C TYR A 97 -10.78 9.41 -13.45
N PHE A 98 -10.87 10.60 -12.86
CA PHE A 98 -11.08 10.78 -11.42
C PHE A 98 -12.11 11.83 -11.02
N SER A 99 -12.48 12.77 -11.91
CA SER A 99 -13.41 13.86 -11.57
C SER A 99 -14.84 13.38 -11.37
N ASN A 100 -15.20 12.20 -11.90
CA ASN A 100 -16.51 11.56 -11.72
C ASN A 100 -16.42 10.08 -11.34
N ASN A 101 -15.21 9.57 -11.09
CA ASN A 101 -14.98 8.14 -10.87
C ASN A 101 -14.69 7.90 -9.39
N ARG A 102 -15.25 6.82 -8.86
CA ARG A 102 -15.10 6.42 -7.46
C ARG A 102 -13.83 5.60 -7.34
N VAL A 103 -12.91 6.05 -6.50
CA VAL A 103 -11.63 5.37 -6.27
C VAL A 103 -11.66 4.66 -4.94
N LEU A 104 -11.43 3.34 -4.95
CA LEU A 104 -11.17 2.57 -3.74
C LEU A 104 -9.70 2.78 -3.34
N ILE A 105 -9.46 3.24 -2.12
CA ILE A 105 -8.09 3.47 -1.62
C ILE A 105 -7.76 2.36 -0.63
N ILE A 106 -6.69 1.61 -0.92
CA ILE A 106 -6.19 0.54 -0.07
C ILE A 106 -4.75 0.86 0.28
N SER A 107 -4.44 0.99 1.57
CA SER A 107 -3.04 1.13 2.03
C SER A 107 -2.56 -0.11 2.75
N VAL A 108 -1.24 -0.28 2.83
CA VAL A 108 -0.60 -1.33 3.64
C VAL A 108 0.29 -0.69 4.70
N LEU A 109 0.19 -1.17 5.94
CA LEU A 109 1.03 -0.85 7.07
C LEU A 109 1.73 -2.10 7.56
N GLY A 110 2.81 -1.94 8.30
CA GLY A 110 3.48 -3.05 8.96
C GLY A 110 4.97 -2.82 9.18
N PRO A 111 5.62 -3.70 9.97
CA PRO A 111 7.03 -3.54 10.29
C PRO A 111 7.93 -3.46 9.05
N GLN A 112 9.10 -2.84 9.20
CA GLN A 112 10.15 -2.89 8.19
C GLN A 112 10.50 -4.35 7.82
N ASN A 113 10.74 -4.61 6.53
CA ASN A 113 11.00 -5.96 6.00
C ASN A 113 9.87 -6.99 6.22
N SER A 114 8.63 -6.54 6.46
CA SER A 114 7.49 -7.45 6.64
C SER A 114 6.93 -8.05 5.34
N GLY A 115 7.41 -7.63 4.17
CA GLY A 115 6.93 -8.12 2.86
C GLY A 115 5.68 -7.40 2.32
N LYS A 116 5.45 -6.14 2.73
CA LYS A 116 4.29 -5.31 2.32
C LYS A 116 4.15 -5.16 0.80
N SER A 117 5.19 -4.66 0.14
CA SER A 117 5.22 -4.49 -1.32
C SER A 117 5.09 -5.83 -2.04
N THR A 118 5.64 -6.91 -1.47
CA THR A 118 5.48 -8.27 -2.01
C THR A 118 4.05 -8.78 -1.88
N LEU A 119 3.38 -8.50 -0.76
CA LEU A 119 1.97 -8.82 -0.55
C LEU A 119 1.11 -8.07 -1.57
N LEU A 120 1.32 -6.76 -1.74
CA LEU A 120 0.57 -5.96 -2.72
C LEU A 120 0.79 -6.45 -4.15
N ASN A 121 2.05 -6.69 -4.54
CA ASN A 121 2.35 -7.22 -5.88
C ASN A 121 1.74 -8.60 -6.12
N TYR A 122 1.71 -9.46 -5.10
CA TYR A 122 1.07 -10.76 -5.22
C TYR A 122 -0.46 -10.67 -5.30
N MET A 123 -1.09 -9.85 -4.46
CA MET A 123 -2.55 -9.74 -4.36
C MET A 123 -3.16 -8.99 -5.55
N PHE A 124 -2.45 -7.98 -6.06
CA PHE A 124 -3.01 -7.05 -7.04
C PHE A 124 -2.26 -7.04 -8.38
N GLY A 125 -1.17 -7.80 -8.52
CA GLY A 125 -0.40 -7.83 -9.76
C GLY A 125 0.37 -6.53 -10.07
N THR A 126 0.66 -5.74 -9.03
CA THR A 126 1.42 -4.48 -9.14
C THR A 126 2.93 -4.72 -9.27
N PHE A 127 3.67 -3.64 -9.53
CA PHE A 127 5.12 -3.64 -9.72
C PHE A 127 5.87 -2.77 -8.71
N PHE A 128 5.41 -2.69 -7.46
CA PHE A 128 6.19 -2.03 -6.40
C PHE A 128 7.59 -2.65 -6.29
N ASP A 129 8.60 -1.85 -5.96
CA ASP A 129 9.98 -2.35 -5.89
C ASP A 129 10.14 -3.31 -4.69
N ILE A 130 10.76 -4.48 -4.93
CA ILE A 130 11.01 -5.53 -3.92
C ILE A 130 12.52 -5.80 -3.78
N ARG A 131 13.41 -4.87 -4.16
CA ARG A 131 14.86 -5.09 -4.09
C ARG A 131 15.32 -5.54 -2.70
N ASP A 132 16.02 -6.67 -2.66
CA ASP A 132 16.68 -7.18 -1.47
C ASP A 132 17.61 -6.11 -0.87
N GLY A 133 17.42 -5.79 0.41
CA GLY A 133 18.26 -4.84 1.16
C GLY A 133 17.90 -3.36 1.01
N ARG A 134 16.88 -3.01 0.22
CA ARG A 134 16.26 -1.66 0.25
C ARG A 134 14.79 -1.79 0.60
N CYS A 135 14.42 -1.32 1.80
CA CYS A 135 13.02 -1.13 2.13
C CYS A 135 12.44 0.04 1.34
N THR A 136 11.12 0.02 1.11
CA THR A 136 10.38 1.20 0.66
C THR A 136 10.74 2.38 1.58
N ARG A 137 11.23 3.47 0.99
CA ARG A 137 11.47 4.74 1.66
C ARG A 137 10.49 5.76 1.13
N GLY A 138 9.57 6.21 1.97
CA GLY A 138 8.45 7.07 1.59
C GLY A 138 7.15 6.32 1.34
N ILE A 139 6.26 6.94 0.57
CA ILE A 139 4.94 6.41 0.26
C ILE A 139 4.75 6.38 -1.25
N TYR A 140 4.31 5.24 -1.77
CA TYR A 140 4.14 5.02 -3.20
C TYR A 140 2.69 4.64 -3.52
N GLY A 141 2.19 5.15 -4.64
CA GLY A 141 0.87 4.84 -5.18
C GLY A 141 0.97 3.97 -6.44
N SER A 142 -0.03 3.12 -6.68
CA SER A 142 -0.24 2.46 -7.98
C SER A 142 -1.74 2.38 -8.27
N PHE A 143 -2.14 2.75 -9.48
CA PHE A 143 -3.54 2.69 -9.91
C PHE A 143 -3.83 1.39 -10.65
N MET A 144 -5.05 0.90 -10.49
CA MET A 144 -5.58 -0.19 -11.28
C MET A 144 -7.08 -0.03 -11.51
N LYS A 145 -7.58 -0.62 -12.60
CA LYS A 145 -9.01 -0.60 -12.91
C LYS A 145 -9.78 -1.56 -12.02
N SER A 146 -10.88 -1.07 -11.46
CA SER A 146 -11.76 -1.88 -10.63
C SER A 146 -12.75 -2.68 -11.47
N ASN A 147 -13.09 -3.89 -11.02
CA ASN A 147 -14.19 -4.72 -11.54
C ASN A 147 -15.53 -4.52 -10.81
N ARG A 148 -15.51 -3.75 -9.73
CA ARG A 148 -16.70 -3.51 -8.91
C ARG A 148 -17.55 -2.39 -9.48
N ARG A 149 -18.86 -2.47 -9.29
CA ARG A 149 -19.78 -1.40 -9.76
C ARG A 149 -19.73 -0.17 -8.86
N GLU A 150 -19.20 -0.31 -7.65
CA GLU A 150 -19.11 0.73 -6.63
C GLU A 150 -17.88 1.62 -6.79
N PHE A 151 -16.84 1.11 -7.46
CA PHE A 151 -15.56 1.80 -7.66
C PHE A 151 -15.09 1.57 -9.08
N ASP A 152 -14.63 2.61 -9.74
CA ASP A 152 -14.12 2.58 -11.10
C ASP A 152 -12.62 2.26 -11.13
N TYR A 153 -11.89 2.68 -10.08
CA TYR A 153 -10.45 2.43 -9.90
C TYR A 153 -10.13 2.03 -8.47
N ILE A 154 -8.93 1.45 -8.30
CA ILE A 154 -8.30 1.19 -7.02
C ILE A 154 -6.96 1.92 -7.01
N LEU A 155 -6.70 2.66 -5.94
CA LEU A 155 -5.39 3.21 -5.62
C LEU A 155 -4.79 2.39 -4.49
N LEU A 156 -3.70 1.69 -4.79
CA LEU A 156 -2.90 0.96 -3.83
C LEU A 156 -1.81 1.87 -3.29
N ILE A 157 -1.67 1.94 -1.98
CA ILE A 157 -0.67 2.74 -1.28
C ILE A 157 0.29 1.79 -0.55
N ASP A 158 1.51 1.69 -1.05
CA ASP A 158 2.63 1.02 -0.37
C ASP A 158 3.38 2.03 0.51
N THR A 159 3.71 1.62 1.73
CA THR A 159 4.33 2.51 2.71
C THR A 159 5.71 2.06 3.13
N GLU A 160 6.49 3.00 3.64
CA GLU A 160 7.66 2.72 4.47
C GLU A 160 7.30 1.78 5.63
N GLY A 161 8.31 1.02 6.08
CA GLY A 161 8.16 0.09 7.19
C GLY A 161 8.17 0.79 8.53
N LEU A 162 7.17 0.47 9.37
CA LEU A 162 7.12 0.94 10.75
C LEU A 162 8.23 0.31 11.60
N PHE A 163 8.59 0.97 12.70
CA PHE A 163 9.56 0.48 13.67
C PHE A 163 10.93 0.15 13.05
N GLY A 164 11.35 0.97 12.09
CA GLY A 164 12.59 0.76 11.38
C GLY A 164 13.81 1.02 12.26
N VAL A 165 14.75 0.07 12.31
CA VAL A 165 15.98 0.19 13.12
C VAL A 165 16.91 1.28 12.55
N GLU A 166 16.85 1.51 11.24
CA GLU A 166 17.66 2.54 10.57
C GLU A 166 17.21 3.97 10.91
N ARG A 167 15.94 4.15 11.29
CA ARG A 167 15.31 5.43 11.58
C ARG A 167 14.24 5.24 12.66
N GLU A 168 14.62 5.36 13.92
CA GLU A 168 13.68 5.37 15.05
C GLU A 168 12.96 6.72 15.12
N ASP A 169 12.03 6.95 14.20
CA ASP A 169 11.20 8.16 14.16
C ASP A 169 9.74 7.79 14.45
N LYS A 170 9.39 7.83 15.73
CA LYS A 170 8.04 7.49 16.20
C LYS A 170 6.99 8.48 15.69
N GLU A 171 7.35 9.75 15.50
CA GLU A 171 6.42 10.77 14.99
C GLU A 171 6.10 10.51 13.53
N PHE A 172 7.11 10.14 12.73
CA PHE A 172 6.92 9.71 11.35
C PHE A 172 6.03 8.47 11.24
N ASP A 173 6.30 7.43 12.05
CA ASP A 173 5.47 6.21 12.08
C ASP A 173 4.01 6.54 12.43
N GLN A 174 3.78 7.41 13.42
CA GLN A 174 2.44 7.86 13.80
C GLN A 174 1.76 8.65 12.68
N ALA A 175 2.48 9.56 12.03
CA ALA A 175 1.96 10.33 10.90
C ALA A 175 1.57 9.41 9.73
N LEU A 176 2.37 8.39 9.46
CA LEU A 176 2.12 7.40 8.42
C LEU A 176 0.87 6.57 8.70
N VAL A 177 0.72 6.09 9.94
CA VAL A 177 -0.48 5.35 10.38
C VAL A 177 -1.72 6.25 10.30
N LEU A 178 -1.63 7.48 10.83
CA LEU A 178 -2.74 8.44 10.80
C LEU A 178 -3.16 8.76 9.37
N LEU A 179 -2.20 9.01 8.47
CA LEU A 179 -2.47 9.24 7.05
C LEU A 179 -3.24 8.05 6.44
N CYS A 180 -2.75 6.83 6.65
CA CYS A 180 -3.39 5.62 6.12
C CYS A 180 -4.83 5.48 6.61
N LEU A 181 -5.08 5.67 7.90
CA LEU A 181 -6.42 5.60 8.49
C LEU A 181 -7.34 6.71 7.97
N ALA A 182 -6.82 7.91 7.74
CA ALA A 182 -7.59 9.07 7.30
C ALA A 182 -8.03 9.02 5.83
N VAL A 183 -7.21 8.40 4.96
CA VAL A 183 -7.41 8.45 3.50
C VAL A 183 -7.82 7.13 2.87
N SER A 184 -7.72 6.00 3.59
CA SER A 184 -7.94 4.68 2.99
C SER A 184 -9.30 4.11 3.34
N HIS A 185 -9.97 3.51 2.36
CA HIS A 185 -11.18 2.73 2.58
C HIS A 185 -10.85 1.42 3.30
N LEU A 186 -9.68 0.87 3.01
CA LEU A 186 -9.17 -0.34 3.64
C LEU A 186 -7.68 -0.18 3.96
N VAL A 187 -7.30 -0.53 5.19
CA VAL A 187 -5.91 -0.54 5.64
C VAL A 187 -5.51 -1.97 5.95
N ILE A 188 -4.53 -2.47 5.22
CA ILE A 188 -3.93 -3.80 5.42
C ILE A 188 -2.81 -3.66 6.44
N VAL A 189 -2.95 -4.25 7.62
CA VAL A 189 -1.86 -4.32 8.61
C VAL A 189 -1.15 -5.66 8.45
N ASN A 190 -0.02 -5.62 7.74
CA ASN A 190 0.82 -6.78 7.48
C ASN A 190 1.76 -7.06 8.67
N MET A 191 1.62 -8.23 9.27
CA MET A 191 2.30 -8.64 10.50
C MET A 191 3.20 -9.84 10.25
N ILE A 192 4.32 -9.88 10.98
CA ILE A 192 5.18 -11.07 11.11
C ILE A 192 5.18 -11.49 12.57
N GLY A 193 4.76 -12.72 12.85
CA GLY A 193 4.67 -13.20 14.24
C GLY A 193 3.50 -12.57 14.98
N GLU A 194 3.74 -12.16 16.22
CA GLU A 194 2.70 -11.71 17.17
C GLU A 194 2.35 -10.22 17.03
N VAL A 195 1.17 -9.85 17.55
CA VAL A 195 0.73 -8.45 17.61
C VAL A 195 1.42 -7.76 18.78
N ASN A 196 2.45 -6.97 18.50
CA ASN A 196 3.17 -6.26 19.55
C ASN A 196 2.35 -5.10 20.16
N GLU A 197 2.63 -4.78 21.43
CA GLU A 197 1.94 -3.68 22.15
C GLU A 197 2.21 -2.31 21.53
N SER A 198 3.36 -2.13 20.86
CA SER A 198 3.72 -0.89 20.18
C SER A 198 2.76 -0.57 19.02
N LEU A 199 2.44 -1.55 18.18
CA LEU A 199 1.48 -1.43 17.08
C LEU A 199 0.07 -1.21 17.60
N LYS A 200 -0.32 -1.93 18.66
CA LYS A 200 -1.62 -1.74 19.32
C LYS A 200 -1.79 -0.29 19.82
N THR A 201 -0.81 0.18 20.58
CA THR A 201 -0.81 1.55 21.12
C THR A 201 -0.86 2.59 20.00
N MET A 202 -0.07 2.38 18.93
CA MET A 202 -0.02 3.31 17.80
C MET A 202 -1.33 3.38 17.02
N LEU A 203 -1.92 2.23 16.68
CA LEU A 203 -3.21 2.18 15.97
C LEU A 203 -4.33 2.84 16.79
N THR A 204 -4.35 2.58 18.10
CA THR A 204 -5.35 3.18 19.02
C THR A 204 -5.20 4.69 19.07
N LEU A 205 -3.99 5.17 19.35
CA LEU A 205 -3.68 6.60 19.44
C LEU A 205 -4.04 7.35 18.15
N CYS A 206 -3.63 6.83 17.00
CA CYS A 206 -3.90 7.47 15.71
C CYS A 206 -5.39 7.46 15.38
N ALA A 207 -6.11 6.38 15.70
CA ALA A 207 -7.54 6.29 15.42
C ALA A 207 -8.37 7.21 16.32
N ASP A 208 -8.02 7.34 17.61
CA ASP A 208 -8.66 8.30 18.51
C ASP A 208 -8.36 9.75 18.08
N SER A 209 -7.10 10.04 17.75
CA SER A 209 -6.69 11.35 17.23
C SER A 209 -7.46 11.71 15.95
N LEU A 210 -7.66 10.75 15.04
CA LEU A 210 -8.41 10.96 13.80
C LEU A 210 -9.88 11.31 14.06
N LYS A 211 -10.52 10.64 15.04
CA LYS A 211 -11.90 10.95 15.45
C LYS A 211 -12.03 12.36 15.97
N GLU A 212 -11.09 12.81 16.81
CA GLU A 212 -11.09 14.16 17.38
C GLU A 212 -10.85 15.24 16.32
N MET A 213 -9.93 15.00 15.38
CA MET A 213 -9.60 15.95 14.33
C MET A 213 -10.74 16.19 13.33
N GLY A 214 -11.62 15.21 13.10
CA GLY A 214 -12.73 15.34 12.15
C GLY A 214 -12.31 15.57 10.69
N VAL A 215 -11.04 15.31 10.34
CA VAL A 215 -10.47 15.54 9.00
C VAL A 215 -10.65 14.35 8.05
N SER A 216 -11.20 13.24 8.54
CA SER A 216 -11.32 12.02 7.75
C SER A 216 -12.22 12.25 6.54
N ARG A 217 -11.70 11.95 5.35
CA ARG A 217 -12.50 11.95 4.11
C ARG A 217 -13.33 10.68 3.99
N ILE A 218 -12.94 9.63 4.71
CA ILE A 218 -13.60 8.33 4.71
C ILE A 218 -14.16 8.09 6.12
N PRO A 219 -15.50 7.99 6.26
CA PRO A 219 -16.12 8.01 7.59
C PRO A 219 -15.71 6.83 8.48
N GLN A 220 -15.42 5.66 7.89
CA GLN A 220 -14.89 4.50 8.61
C GLN A 220 -13.97 3.67 7.71
N SER A 221 -12.67 3.75 7.96
CA SER A 221 -11.71 2.83 7.32
C SER A 221 -11.88 1.42 7.87
N ILE A 222 -11.78 0.41 6.99
CA ILE A 222 -11.78 -1.00 7.39
C ILE A 222 -10.34 -1.46 7.58
N VAL A 223 -10.01 -1.99 8.76
CA VAL A 223 -8.66 -2.50 9.04
C VAL A 223 -8.61 -4.02 8.91
N HIS A 224 -7.77 -4.52 8.02
CA HIS A 224 -7.54 -5.95 7.79
C HIS A 224 -6.17 -6.35 8.29
N PHE A 225 -6.12 -7.27 9.25
CA PHE A 225 -4.86 -7.82 9.72
C PHE A 225 -4.44 -9.01 8.86
N VAL A 226 -3.24 -8.94 8.30
CA VAL A 226 -2.66 -9.97 7.44
C VAL A 226 -1.45 -10.57 8.11
N LEU A 227 -1.42 -11.89 8.16
CA LEU A 227 -0.35 -12.64 8.79
C LEU A 227 0.57 -13.21 7.72
N ASN A 228 1.78 -12.62 7.65
CA ASN A 228 2.86 -13.12 6.82
C ASN A 228 3.73 -14.07 7.63
N GLN A 229 3.59 -15.38 7.37
CA GLN A 229 4.40 -16.40 8.01
C GLN A 229 5.62 -16.73 7.15
N LYS A 230 6.81 -16.44 7.67
CA LYS A 230 8.07 -16.93 7.09
C LYS A 230 8.09 -18.46 7.22
N ALA A 231 7.86 -19.15 6.11
CA ALA A 231 8.23 -20.53 5.78
C ALA A 231 8.32 -21.59 6.90
N ASP A 232 7.51 -21.54 7.96
CA ASP A 232 7.32 -22.70 8.80
C ASP A 232 6.49 -23.72 7.98
N LEU A 233 6.92 -24.98 8.00
CA LEU A 233 6.28 -26.09 7.31
C LEU A 233 5.22 -26.74 8.20
N ASN A 234 5.23 -26.42 9.50
CA ASN A 234 4.36 -27.01 10.50
C ASN A 234 3.03 -26.27 10.59
N ILE A 235 1.99 -26.91 10.05
CA ILE A 235 0.60 -26.42 10.06
C ILE A 235 0.07 -26.21 11.49
N GLN A 236 0.53 -26.98 12.49
CA GLN A 236 0.08 -26.83 13.87
C GLN A 236 0.64 -25.56 14.52
N ASN A 237 1.91 -25.25 14.27
CA ASN A 237 2.53 -23.99 14.71
C ASN A 237 1.82 -22.79 14.08
N HIS A 238 1.47 -22.90 12.79
CA HIS A 238 0.71 -21.87 12.10
C HIS A 238 -0.66 -21.65 12.74
N LYS A 239 -1.37 -22.73 13.07
CA LYS A 239 -2.70 -22.66 13.69
C LYS A 239 -2.63 -22.05 15.09
N ALA A 240 -1.67 -22.47 15.92
CA ALA A 240 -1.46 -21.92 17.24
C ALA A 240 -1.11 -20.41 17.19
N ALA A 241 -0.23 -20.01 16.26
CA ALA A 241 0.10 -18.61 16.06
C ALA A 241 -1.13 -17.77 15.65
N ILE A 242 -1.96 -18.29 14.73
CA ILE A 242 -3.22 -17.63 14.34
C ILE A 242 -4.16 -17.51 15.54
N ASP A 243 -4.36 -18.57 16.30
CA ASP A 243 -5.29 -18.60 17.44
C ASP A 243 -4.85 -17.62 18.54
N ASN A 244 -3.55 -17.53 18.82
CA ASN A 244 -2.99 -16.55 19.75
C ASN A 244 -3.24 -15.12 19.26
N ILE A 245 -2.99 -14.84 17.99
CA ILE A 245 -3.16 -13.50 17.42
C ILE A 245 -4.64 -13.10 17.32
N ILE A 246 -5.54 -14.04 17.00
CA ILE A 246 -6.98 -13.82 17.09
C ILE A 246 -7.36 -13.45 18.52
N THR A 247 -6.80 -14.15 19.51
CA THR A 247 -7.06 -13.88 20.93
C THR A 247 -6.56 -12.49 21.31
N ASP A 248 -5.34 -12.13 20.91
CA ASP A 248 -4.75 -10.82 21.16
C ASP A 248 -5.53 -9.70 20.49
N LEU A 249 -5.99 -9.88 19.25
CA LEU A 249 -6.82 -8.89 18.55
C LEU A 249 -8.24 -8.79 19.11
N LYS A 250 -8.80 -9.87 19.65
CA LYS A 250 -10.10 -9.83 20.34
C LYS A 250 -10.00 -9.16 21.71
N ALA A 251 -8.88 -9.36 22.40
CA ALA A 251 -8.58 -8.66 23.65
C ALA A 251 -8.26 -7.18 23.41
N PHE A 252 -7.73 -6.87 22.22
CA PHE A 252 -7.54 -5.52 21.74
C PHE A 252 -8.89 -4.92 21.35
N ASP A 253 -9.50 -4.15 22.27
CA ASP A 253 -10.82 -3.52 22.06
C ASP A 253 -10.77 -2.36 21.05
N LEU A 254 -10.45 -2.70 19.80
CA LEU A 254 -10.56 -1.79 18.68
C LEU A 254 -12.00 -1.64 18.20
N SER A 255 -12.95 -2.43 18.69
CA SER A 255 -14.30 -2.49 18.12
C SER A 255 -15.07 -1.17 18.25
N GLY A 256 -14.76 -0.37 19.28
CA GLY A 256 -15.26 1.00 19.43
C GLY A 256 -14.50 2.07 18.65
N ILE A 257 -13.38 1.72 17.99
CA ILE A 257 -12.40 2.65 17.44
C ILE A 257 -12.13 2.45 15.94
N LEU A 258 -12.01 1.20 15.50
CA LEU A 258 -11.74 0.79 14.13
C LEU A 258 -12.72 -0.32 13.73
N ASN A 259 -13.27 -0.21 12.52
CA ASN A 259 -14.01 -1.30 11.91
C ASN A 259 -12.98 -2.31 11.38
N TRP A 260 -12.75 -3.42 12.06
CA TRP A 260 -11.72 -4.38 11.66
C TRP A 260 -12.31 -5.73 11.27
N LYS A 261 -11.65 -6.43 10.34
CA LYS A 261 -12.06 -7.76 9.85
C LYS A 261 -10.91 -8.78 9.92
N HIS A 262 -11.32 -10.05 10.03
CA HIS A 262 -10.44 -11.20 10.28
C HIS A 262 -9.66 -11.70 9.04
N PHE A 263 -8.67 -12.55 9.33
CA PHE A 263 -7.34 -12.66 8.74
C PHE A 263 -7.20 -13.24 7.33
N ILE A 264 -6.06 -12.91 6.73
CA ILE A 264 -5.44 -13.53 5.56
C ILE A 264 -4.18 -14.24 6.04
N LEU A 265 -4.05 -15.56 5.81
CA LEU A 265 -2.75 -16.22 5.90
C LEU A 265 -2.12 -16.24 4.52
N TYR A 266 -1.04 -15.48 4.38
CA TYR A 266 -0.26 -15.45 3.15
C TYR A 266 1.06 -16.19 3.38
N ARG A 267 1.31 -17.20 2.54
CA ARG A 267 2.56 -17.96 2.54
C ARG A 267 3.38 -17.55 1.34
N MET A 268 4.48 -16.83 1.57
CA MET A 268 5.48 -16.66 0.53
C MET A 268 6.25 -17.97 0.34
N HIS A 269 6.08 -18.62 -0.80
CA HIS A 269 7.10 -19.54 -1.30
C HIS A 269 8.25 -18.70 -1.83
N SER A 270 9.42 -18.80 -1.19
CA SER A 270 10.63 -18.29 -1.82
C SER A 270 10.77 -19.04 -3.14
N ARG A 271 10.72 -18.35 -4.28
CA ARG A 271 11.27 -18.88 -5.53
C ARG A 271 12.79 -18.95 -5.37
N LYS A 272 13.27 -19.94 -4.61
CA LYS A 272 14.60 -20.49 -4.79
C LYS A 272 14.41 -21.82 -5.51
N ASN A 273 15.01 -21.90 -6.70
CA ASN A 273 15.06 -23.03 -7.63
C ASN A 273 13.97 -23.04 -8.72
N VAL A 274 14.10 -22.13 -9.68
CA VAL A 274 14.05 -22.53 -11.09
C VAL A 274 15.38 -22.09 -11.70
N ALA A 275 16.40 -22.91 -11.45
CA ALA A 275 17.58 -22.99 -12.28
C ALA A 275 17.55 -24.37 -12.93
N HIS A 276 17.74 -24.37 -14.26
CA HIS A 276 17.65 -25.44 -15.25
C HIS A 276 16.29 -25.62 -15.91
#